data_AF-B7KV43-F1
#
_entry.id   AF-B7KV43-F1
#
_cell.length_a   1.000
_cell.length_b   1.000
_cell.length_c   1.000
_cell.angle_alpha   90.00
_cell.angle_beta   90.00
_cell.angle_gamma   90.00
#
_symmetry.space_group_name_H-M   'P 1'
#
loop_
_entity.id
_entity.type
_entity.pdbx_description
1 polymer ?
#
loop_
_entity_poly.entity_id
_entity_poly.type
_entity_poly.pdbx_seq_one_letter_code
_entity_poly.pdbx_strand_id
1 'polypeptide(L)'
;MTDFGQRLIQAAQEAVAIARGEAEAGSYVLHRPLVIDMRAIREALGLTQDAFAARYRVPLETVRNLEQGRAQPDPAMQAYLTVISREPEIVRRALETA
;
A
#
# COMPACT_ATOMS: atom_id res chain seq x y z
N MET A 1 18.31 22.78 32.30
CA MET A 1 17.95 21.79 31.25
C MET A 1 18.69 22.16 29.97
N THR A 2 19.12 21.17 29.19
CA THR A 2 19.80 21.40 27.91
C THR A 2 18.79 21.66 26.79
N ASP A 3 19.17 22.43 25.79
CA ASP A 3 18.39 22.67 24.56
C ASP A 3 17.94 21.35 23.90
N PHE A 4 18.82 20.35 23.89
CA PHE A 4 18.52 19.03 23.37
C PHE A 4 17.38 18.33 24.12
N GLY A 5 17.35 18.40 25.45
CA GLY A 5 16.29 17.80 26.26
C GLY A 5 14.93 18.46 26.02
N GLN A 6 14.91 19.79 25.85
CA GLN A 6 13.69 20.52 25.52
C GLN A 6 13.13 20.10 24.16
N ARG A 7 14.00 19.96 23.14
CA ARG A 7 13.59 19.49 21.80
C ARG A 7 13.04 18.07 21.80
N LEU A 8 13.62 17.16 22.59
CA LEU A 8 13.09 15.79 22.73
C LEU A 8 11.71 15.76 23.39
N ILE A 9 11.51 16.56 24.45
CA ILE A 9 10.21 16.65 25.13
C ILE A 9 9.15 17.21 24.18
N GLN A 10 9.49 18.25 23.43
CA GLN A 10 8.60 18.85 22.43
C GLN A 10 8.20 17.83 21.35
N ALA A 11 9.16 17.13 20.75
CA ALA A 11 8.88 16.13 19.73
C ALA A 11 7.99 14.98 20.25
N ALA A 12 8.18 14.56 21.52
CA ALA A 12 7.33 13.54 22.13
C ALA A 12 5.89 14.03 22.36
N GLN A 13 5.70 15.30 22.75
CA GLN A 13 4.39 15.92 22.90
C GLN A 13 3.66 16.03 21.56
N GLU A 14 4.38 16.44 20.51
CA GLU A 14 3.86 16.48 19.13
C GLU A 14 3.41 15.09 18.66
N ALA A 15 4.20 14.04 18.92
CA ALA A 15 3.84 12.66 18.59
C ALA A 15 2.56 12.19 19.30
N VAL A 16 2.35 12.59 20.57
CA VAL A 16 1.12 12.27 21.33
C VAL A 16 -0.10 12.98 20.74
N ALA A 17 0.03 14.26 20.37
CA ALA A 17 -1.06 15.02 19.73
C ALA A 17 -1.46 14.41 18.38
N ILE A 18 -0.48 13.99 17.56
CA ILE A 18 -0.72 13.27 16.31
C ILE A 18 -1.48 11.95 16.57
N ALA A 19 -1.04 11.15 17.54
CA ALA A 19 -1.65 9.87 17.86
C ALA A 19 -3.10 10.00 18.36
N ARG A 20 -3.44 11.12 19.02
CA ARG A 20 -4.80 11.44 19.49
C ARG A 20 -5.68 12.10 18.43
N GLY A 21 -5.12 12.49 17.29
CA GLY A 21 -5.84 13.23 16.25
C GLY A 21 -6.12 14.70 16.61
N GLU A 22 -5.35 15.26 17.53
CA GLU A 22 -5.46 16.64 18.02
C GLU A 22 -4.54 17.60 17.26
N ALA A 23 -3.62 17.07 16.44
CA ALA A 23 -2.69 17.85 15.64
C ALA A 23 -3.34 18.48 14.40
N GLU A 24 -2.89 19.67 14.01
CA GLU A 24 -3.40 20.38 12.84
C GLU A 24 -3.19 19.55 11.56
N ALA A 25 -4.23 19.42 10.73
CA ALA A 25 -4.15 18.71 9.46
C ALA A 25 -3.11 19.37 8.55
N GLY A 26 -2.12 18.58 8.09
CA GLY A 26 -1.02 19.06 7.23
C GLY A 26 0.25 19.46 7.99
N SER A 27 0.23 19.50 9.33
CA SER A 27 1.45 19.69 10.14
C SER A 27 2.36 18.45 10.20
N TYR A 28 1.89 17.30 9.70
CA TYR A 28 2.61 16.03 9.68
C TYR A 28 2.24 15.18 8.46
N VAL A 29 3.19 14.38 7.98
CA VAL A 29 2.97 13.37 6.94
C VAL A 29 2.88 11.99 7.59
N LEU A 30 1.71 11.37 7.54
CA LEU A 30 1.56 9.96 7.90
C LEU A 30 2.07 9.10 6.75
N HIS A 31 3.27 8.55 6.91
CA HIS A 31 3.71 7.41 6.12
C HIS A 31 3.14 6.13 6.72
N ARG A 32 1.86 5.86 6.41
CA ARG A 32 1.26 4.56 6.68
C ARG A 32 1.56 3.65 5.48
N PRO A 33 2.36 2.58 5.64
CA PRO A 33 2.52 1.62 4.56
C PRO A 33 1.14 1.07 4.23
N LEU A 34 0.73 1.18 2.96
CA LEU A 34 -0.43 0.44 2.47
C LEU A 34 -0.01 -1.03 2.44
N VAL A 35 -0.34 -1.76 3.52
CA VAL A 35 -0.18 -3.21 3.54
C VAL A 35 -1.28 -3.77 2.65
N ILE A 36 -0.96 -3.94 1.37
CA ILE A 36 -1.86 -4.55 0.40
C ILE A 36 -1.46 -6.00 0.20
N ASP A 37 -2.40 -6.89 0.49
CA ASP A 37 -2.26 -8.31 0.28
C ASP A 37 -2.72 -8.68 -1.13
N MET A 38 -1.76 -8.90 -2.03
CA MET A 38 -2.03 -9.35 -3.40
C MET A 38 -2.77 -10.70 -3.43
N ARG A 39 -2.45 -11.63 -2.52
CA ARG A 39 -3.10 -12.94 -2.47
C ARG A 39 -4.57 -12.78 -2.17
N ALA A 40 -4.90 -11.98 -1.15
CA ALA A 40 -6.29 -11.72 -0.77
C ALA A 40 -7.09 -11.10 -1.93
N ILE A 41 -6.50 -10.15 -2.67
CA ILE A 41 -7.13 -9.56 -3.86
C ILE A 41 -7.36 -10.64 -4.92
N ARG A 42 -6.35 -11.44 -5.25
CA ARG A 42 -6.46 -12.49 -6.27
C ARG A 42 -7.53 -13.53 -5.92
N GLU A 43 -7.56 -13.96 -4.66
CA GLU A 43 -8.50 -14.96 -4.16
C GLU A 43 -9.94 -14.43 -4.16
N ALA A 44 -10.16 -13.16 -3.79
CA ALA A 44 -11.47 -12.52 -3.89
C ALA A 44 -12.01 -12.46 -5.32
N LEU A 45 -11.11 -12.41 -6.32
CA LEU A 45 -11.45 -12.44 -7.74
C LEU A 45 -11.61 -13.87 -8.30
N GLY A 46 -11.35 -14.90 -7.50
CA GLY A 46 -11.45 -16.31 -7.93
C GLY A 46 -10.42 -16.71 -8.98
N LEU A 47 -9.24 -16.06 -9.00
CA LEU A 47 -8.22 -16.28 -10.03
C LEU A 47 -7.06 -17.15 -9.54
N THR A 48 -6.53 -17.98 -10.44
CA THR A 48 -5.21 -18.59 -10.26
C THR A 48 -4.11 -17.54 -10.39
N GLN A 49 -2.90 -17.83 -9.92
CA GLN A 49 -1.75 -16.91 -10.08
C GLN A 49 -1.48 -16.58 -11.55
N ASP A 50 -1.52 -17.60 -12.42
CA ASP A 50 -1.36 -17.42 -13.87
C ASP A 50 -2.46 -16.56 -14.49
N ALA A 51 -3.72 -16.77 -14.09
CA ALA A 51 -4.85 -15.99 -14.59
C ALA A 51 -4.77 -14.53 -14.12
N PHE A 52 -4.36 -14.29 -12.87
CA PHE A 52 -4.14 -12.94 -12.34
C PHE A 52 -3.01 -12.23 -13.07
N ALA A 53 -1.87 -12.93 -13.23
CA ALA A 53 -0.70 -12.44 -13.94
C ALA A 53 -1.05 -12.00 -15.38
N ALA A 54 -1.73 -12.88 -16.12
CA ALA A 54 -2.17 -12.60 -17.49
C ALA A 54 -3.18 -11.44 -17.54
N ARG A 55 -4.19 -11.46 -16.67
CA ARG A 55 -5.28 -10.46 -16.68
C ARG A 55 -4.79 -9.05 -16.36
N TYR A 56 -3.89 -8.92 -15.39
CA TYR A 56 -3.44 -7.63 -14.88
C TYR A 56 -2.03 -7.26 -15.35
N ARG A 57 -1.48 -7.98 -16.34
CA ARG A 57 -0.14 -7.75 -16.91
C ARG A 57 0.97 -7.65 -15.83
N VAL A 58 0.85 -8.47 -14.78
CA VAL A 58 1.88 -8.61 -13.74
C VAL A 58 2.66 -9.89 -14.03
N PRO A 59 4.00 -9.87 -14.14
CA PRO A 59 4.76 -11.09 -14.38
C PRO A 59 4.45 -12.15 -13.32
N LEU A 60 4.27 -13.41 -13.74
CA LEU A 60 3.94 -14.50 -12.82
C LEU A 60 4.95 -14.65 -11.68
N GLU A 61 6.23 -14.44 -11.97
CA GLU A 61 7.29 -14.46 -10.96
C GLU A 61 7.08 -13.35 -9.92
N THR A 62 6.70 -12.15 -10.34
CA THR A 62 6.35 -11.04 -9.45
C THR A 62 5.17 -11.39 -8.56
N VAL A 63 4.11 -12.01 -9.10
CA VAL A 63 2.96 -12.48 -8.31
C VAL A 63 3.41 -13.46 -7.23
N ARG A 64 4.21 -14.46 -7.59
CA ARG A 64 4.74 -15.45 -6.65
C ARG A 64 5.61 -14.82 -5.57
N ASN A 65 6.53 -13.93 -5.94
CA ASN A 65 7.44 -13.28 -5.01
C ASN A 65 6.70 -12.41 -4.00
N LEU A 66 5.67 -11.66 -4.44
CA LEU A 66 4.87 -10.81 -3.57
C LEU A 66 3.96 -11.65 -2.64
N GLU A 67 3.26 -12.65 -3.17
CA GLU A 67 2.38 -13.51 -2.35
C GLU A 67 3.13 -14.41 -1.36
N GLN A 68 4.42 -14.66 -1.58
CA GLN A 68 5.29 -15.40 -0.66
C GLN A 68 6.08 -14.48 0.28
N GLY A 69 5.93 -13.16 0.16
CA GLY A 69 6.66 -12.18 0.97
C GLY A 69 8.17 -12.10 0.65
N ARG A 70 8.62 -12.62 -0.49
CA ARG A 70 10.00 -12.52 -0.97
C ARG A 70 10.34 -11.13 -1.54
N ALA A 71 9.32 -10.33 -1.84
CA ALA A 71 9.42 -8.94 -2.25
C ALA A 71 8.33 -8.11 -1.57
N GLN A 72 8.52 -6.79 -1.52
CA GLN A 72 7.46 -5.83 -1.20
C GLN A 72 7.00 -5.10 -2.46
N PRO A 73 5.70 -4.81 -2.60
CA PRO A 73 5.22 -4.00 -3.71
C PRO A 73 5.73 -2.58 -3.53
N ASP A 74 6.32 -2.02 -4.58
CA ASP A 74 6.69 -0.60 -4.61
C ASP A 74 5.41 0.29 -4.60
N PRO A 75 5.54 1.62 -4.44
CA PRO A 75 4.37 2.50 -4.39
C PRO A 75 3.47 2.43 -5.63
N ALA A 76 4.03 2.18 -6.82
CA ALA A 76 3.25 2.07 -8.06
C ALA A 76 2.44 0.78 -8.09
N MET A 77 3.04 -0.34 -7.68
CA MET A 77 2.35 -1.63 -7.52
C MET A 77 1.29 -1.56 -6.43
N GLN A 78 1.54 -0.88 -5.31
CA GLN A 78 0.53 -0.66 -4.26
C GLN A 78 -0.67 0.14 -4.80
N ALA A 79 -0.42 1.24 -5.52
CA ALA A 79 -1.48 2.01 -6.15
C ALA A 79 -2.26 1.16 -7.17
N TYR A 80 -1.56 0.38 -7.99
CA TYR A 80 -2.18 -0.49 -8.98
C TYR A 80 -3.07 -1.57 -8.35
N LEU A 81 -2.56 -2.28 -7.33
CA LEU A 81 -3.33 -3.27 -6.59
C LEU A 81 -4.53 -2.65 -5.85
N THR A 82 -4.41 -1.40 -5.39
CA THR A 82 -5.54 -0.65 -4.81
C THR A 82 -6.65 -0.43 -5.83
N VAL A 83 -6.31 -0.09 -7.07
CA VAL A 83 -7.31 0.10 -8.12
C VAL A 83 -7.93 -1.24 -8.53
N ILE A 84 -7.14 -2.31 -8.66
CA ILE A 84 -7.65 -3.65 -8.94
C ILE A 84 -8.64 -4.10 -7.86
N SER A 85 -8.33 -3.88 -6.58
CA SER A 85 -9.19 -4.33 -5.48
C SER A 85 -10.53 -3.61 -5.43
N ARG A 86 -10.58 -2.35 -5.90
CA ARG A 86 -11.80 -1.54 -5.93
C ARG A 86 -12.60 -1.71 -7.22
N GLU A 87 -11.91 -1.73 -8.36
CA GLU A 87 -12.51 -1.63 -9.70
C GLU A 87 -11.92 -2.67 -10.67
N PRO A 88 -12.00 -3.98 -10.36
CA PRO A 88 -11.28 -5.02 -11.10
C PRO A 88 -11.68 -5.12 -12.57
N GLU A 89 -12.97 -4.89 -12.88
CA GLU A 89 -13.50 -4.94 -14.25
C GLU A 89 -13.14 -3.70 -15.07
N ILE A 90 -12.96 -2.53 -14.44
CA ILE A 90 -12.48 -1.34 -15.14
C ILE A 90 -11.05 -1.56 -15.59
N VAL A 91 -10.19 -2.04 -14.69
CA VAL A 91 -8.78 -2.32 -14.99
C VAL A 91 -8.67 -3.38 -16.09
N ARG A 92 -9.41 -4.49 -15.98
CA ARG A 92 -9.42 -5.56 -16.99
C ARG A 92 -9.76 -5.01 -18.38
N ARG A 93 -10.88 -4.26 -18.51
CA ARG A 93 -11.32 -3.71 -19.80
C ARG A 93 -10.32 -2.70 -20.38
N ALA A 94 -9.74 -1.85 -19.53
CA ALA A 94 -8.73 -0.89 -19.97
C ALA A 94 -7.49 -1.58 -20.55
N LEU A 95 -7.07 -2.70 -19.96
CA LEU A 95 -5.91 -3.47 -20.42
C LEU A 95 -6.20 -4.37 -21.64
N GLU A 96 -7.45 -4.72 -21.92
CA GLU A 96 -7.80 -5.46 -23.14
C GLU A 96 -7.81 -4.58 -24.40
N THR A 97 -8.03 -3.27 -24.23
CA THR A 97 -8.16 -2.30 -25.34
C THR A 97 -6.81 -1.64 -25.70
N ALA A 98 -5.76 -1.89 -24.91
CA ALA A 98 -4.43 -1.29 -25.05
C ALA A 98 -3.44 -2.22 -25.75
#